data_AF-A0A3D1PC40-F1
#
_entry.id   AF-A0A3D1PC40-F1
#
_cell.length_a   1.000
_cell.length_b   1.000
_cell.length_c   1.000
_cell.angle_alpha   90.00
_cell.angle_beta   90.00
_cell.angle_gamma   90.00
#
_symmetry.space_group_name_H-M   'P 1'
#
loop_
_entity.id
_entity.type
_entity.pdbx_description
1 polymer ?
#
loop_
_entity_poly.entity_id
_entity_poly.type
_entity_poly.pdbx_seq_one_letter_code
_entity_poly.pdbx_strand_id
1 'polypeptide(L)'
;MNLEQRVTKGFIVYIHSIDYDAVNKNLVIQLLKSPEYQPQIARILTFYNIQNFSEELDKEDFDEDCLDSLIGLQEYPQKTGVQYLIRTEQREIVFFTEVEPHVQVVGW
;
A
#
# COMPACT_ATOMS: atom_id res chain seq x y z
N MET A 1 2.44 -17.70 2.82
CA MET A 1 2.90 -16.51 2.08
C MET A 1 2.25 -15.31 2.75
N ASN A 2 3.01 -14.40 3.34
CA ASN A 2 2.47 -13.21 4.01
C ASN A 2 1.92 -12.19 2.98
N LEU A 3 1.21 -11.15 3.43
CA LEU A 3 0.62 -10.18 2.51
C LEU A 3 1.67 -9.46 1.66
N GLU A 4 2.80 -9.09 2.24
CA GLU A 4 3.92 -8.48 1.51
C GLU A 4 4.36 -9.33 0.32
N GLN A 5 4.64 -10.63 0.52
CA GLN A 5 4.98 -11.54 -0.57
C GLN A 5 3.84 -11.67 -1.59
N ARG A 6 2.57 -11.64 -1.15
CA ARG A 6 1.40 -11.62 -2.05
C ARG A 6 1.29 -10.33 -2.85
N VAL A 7 1.84 -9.21 -2.38
CA VAL A 7 1.76 -7.88 -2.97
C VAL A 7 2.99 -7.58 -3.85
N THR A 8 4.17 -8.09 -3.50
CA THR A 8 5.42 -7.83 -4.22
C THR A 8 5.80 -8.92 -5.23
N LYS A 9 5.08 -10.07 -5.23
CA LYS A 9 5.31 -11.17 -6.18
C LYS A 9 5.33 -10.67 -7.62
N GLY A 10 6.45 -10.92 -8.30
CA GLY A 10 6.69 -10.47 -9.67
C GLY A 10 7.40 -9.12 -9.78
N PHE A 11 8.03 -8.65 -8.68
CA PHE A 11 8.71 -7.36 -8.56
C PHE A 11 7.77 -6.16 -8.73
N ILE A 12 6.54 -6.31 -8.24
CA ILE A 12 5.52 -5.25 -8.27
C ILE A 12 5.66 -4.45 -6.98
N VAL A 13 6.52 -3.43 -7.02
CA VAL A 13 6.91 -2.65 -5.84
C VAL A 13 6.72 -1.14 -6.04
N TYR A 14 6.60 -0.68 -7.27
CA TYR A 14 6.44 0.74 -7.55
C TYR A 14 5.01 1.20 -7.31
N ILE A 15 4.82 2.37 -6.71
CA ILE A 15 3.52 2.89 -6.33
C ILE A 15 3.07 3.90 -7.39
N HIS A 16 1.91 3.66 -7.98
CA HIS A 16 1.24 4.63 -8.84
C HIS A 16 0.42 5.63 -8.03
N SER A 17 -0.37 5.12 -7.08
CA SER A 17 -1.18 5.94 -6.18
C SER A 17 -1.41 5.26 -4.84
N ILE A 18 -1.61 6.09 -3.82
CA ILE A 18 -2.09 5.72 -2.50
C ILE A 18 -3.26 6.65 -2.19
N ASP A 19 -4.47 6.10 -2.17
CA ASP A 19 -5.70 6.86 -2.06
C ASP A 19 -6.45 6.44 -0.80
N TYR A 20 -6.49 7.32 0.20
CA TYR A 20 -7.28 7.12 1.41
C TYR A 20 -8.59 7.91 1.36
N ASP A 21 -9.72 7.19 1.37
CA ASP A 21 -11.05 7.76 1.52
C ASP A 21 -11.47 7.71 3.00
N ALA A 22 -11.40 8.86 3.68
CA ALA A 22 -11.76 8.98 5.10
C ALA A 22 -13.26 8.81 5.37
N VAL A 23 -14.13 9.04 4.38
CA VAL A 23 -15.59 8.91 4.53
C VAL A 23 -15.98 7.45 4.50
N ASN A 24 -15.50 6.72 3.49
CA ASN A 24 -15.77 5.29 3.36
C ASN A 24 -14.78 4.40 4.15
N LYS A 25 -13.73 5.01 4.71
CA LYS A 25 -12.66 4.36 5.48
C LYS A 25 -11.93 3.26 4.70
N ASN A 26 -11.58 3.58 3.45
CA ASN A 26 -10.90 2.65 2.55
C ASN A 26 -9.55 3.22 2.13
N LEU A 27 -8.53 2.35 2.05
CA LEU A 27 -7.22 2.68 1.50
C LEU A 27 -7.01 1.83 0.25
N VAL A 28 -6.71 2.48 -0.88
CA VAL A 28 -6.39 1.81 -2.14
C VAL A 28 -4.95 2.12 -2.50
N ILE A 29 -4.17 1.10 -2.81
CA ILE A 29 -2.79 1.22 -3.28
C ILE A 29 -2.71 0.57 -4.65
N GLN A 30 -2.31 1.35 -5.65
CA GLN A 30 -2.11 0.87 -7.01
C GLN A 30 -0.62 0.70 -7.28
N LEU A 31 -0.22 -0.48 -7.73
CA LEU A 31 1.18 -0.85 -7.91
C LEU A 31 1.51 -1.18 -9.36
N LEU A 32 2.70 -0.75 -9.78
CA LEU A 32 3.29 -0.99 -11.08
C LEU A 32 4.40 -2.05 -11.00
N LYS A 33 4.62 -2.75 -12.11
CA LYS A 33 5.76 -3.67 -12.25
C LYS A 33 7.06 -2.95 -12.62
N SER A 34 6.97 -1.94 -13.46
CA SER A 34 8.11 -1.11 -13.87
C SER A 34 7.57 0.26 -14.31
N PRO A 35 8.14 1.36 -13.83
CA PRO A 35 7.67 2.68 -14.20
C PRO A 35 8.10 3.11 -15.60
N GLU A 36 9.25 2.62 -16.07
CA GLU A 36 9.87 3.10 -17.31
C GLU A 36 9.32 2.42 -18.57
N TYR A 37 8.93 1.15 -18.48
CA TYR A 37 8.66 0.34 -19.68
C TYR A 37 7.18 0.14 -19.97
N GLN A 38 6.32 0.05 -18.95
CA GLN A 38 4.86 -0.12 -19.07
C GLN A 38 4.19 0.34 -17.76
N PRO A 39 3.72 1.60 -17.65
CA PRO A 39 3.03 2.12 -16.46
C PRO A 39 1.60 1.57 -16.38
N GLN A 40 1.46 0.25 -16.45
CA GLN A 40 0.22 -0.45 -16.29
C GLN A 40 0.10 -0.87 -14.83
N ILE A 41 -1.06 -0.56 -14.24
CA ILE A 41 -1.40 -1.09 -12.91
C ILE A 41 -1.37 -2.61 -13.00
N ALA A 42 -0.46 -3.22 -12.25
CA ALA A 42 -0.30 -4.67 -12.19
C ALA A 42 -1.04 -5.26 -10.98
N ARG A 43 -1.18 -4.47 -9.91
CA ARG A 43 -1.85 -4.90 -8.68
C ARG A 43 -2.56 -3.74 -8.01
N ILE A 44 -3.75 -4.04 -7.49
CA ILE A 44 -4.51 -3.12 -6.64
C ILE A 44 -4.69 -3.80 -5.29
N LEU A 45 -4.27 -3.13 -4.24
CA LEU A 45 -4.44 -3.55 -2.86
C LEU A 45 -5.47 -2.64 -2.21
N THR A 46 -6.54 -3.21 -1.68
CA THR A 46 -7.63 -2.44 -1.05
C THR A 46 -7.85 -2.91 0.37
N PHE A 47 -7.74 -1.98 1.32
CA PHE A 47 -8.10 -2.17 2.72
C PHE A 47 -9.45 -1.49 2.98
N TYR A 48 -10.30 -2.15 3.76
CA TYR A 48 -11.64 -1.69 4.07
C TYR A 48 -11.82 -1.46 5.57
N ASN A 49 -12.79 -0.63 5.93
CA ASN A 49 -13.19 -0.38 7.32
C ASN A 49 -12.03 0.03 8.24
N ILE A 50 -11.14 0.88 7.72
CA ILE A 50 -9.93 1.31 8.41
C ILE A 50 -10.26 2.09 9.69
N GLN A 51 -9.48 1.82 10.73
CA GLN A 51 -9.50 2.52 12.01
C GLN A 51 -8.10 3.02 12.36
N ASN A 52 -8.02 4.08 13.16
CA ASN A 52 -6.77 4.64 13.67
C ASN A 52 -5.74 4.92 12.56
N PHE A 53 -6.20 5.45 11.42
CA PHE A 53 -5.33 5.82 10.31
C PHE A 53 -4.39 6.95 10.73
N SER A 54 -3.10 6.74 10.50
CA SER A 54 -2.03 7.71 10.68
C SER A 54 -1.10 7.66 9.48
N GLU A 55 -0.72 8.83 8.98
CA GLU A 55 0.23 8.99 7.89
C GLU A 55 1.29 10.00 8.33
N GLU A 56 2.56 9.59 8.27
CA GLU A 56 3.71 10.43 8.52
C GLU A 56 4.50 10.55 7.22
N LEU A 57 4.65 11.78 6.73
CA LEU A 57 5.47 12.09 5.56
C LEU A 57 6.93 12.29 5.99
N ASP A 58 7.86 11.68 5.26
CA ASP A 58 9.28 11.97 5.43
C ASP A 58 9.58 13.32 4.77
N LYS A 59 9.68 14.37 5.59
CA LYS A 59 9.72 15.77 5.14
C LYS A 59 11.06 16.17 4.52
N GLU A 60 12.10 15.36 4.66
CA GLU A 60 13.44 15.72 4.20
C GLU A 60 13.63 15.44 2.69
N ASP A 61 12.87 14.50 2.11
CA ASP A 61 13.04 14.02 0.73
C ASP A 61 11.72 13.95 -0.08
N PHE A 62 10.68 14.72 0.29
CA PHE A 62 9.43 14.75 -0.47
C PHE A 62 9.61 15.45 -1.84
N ASP A 63 10.00 14.66 -2.84
CA ASP A 63 10.05 15.06 -4.24
C ASP A 63 8.75 14.63 -4.93
N GLU A 64 7.89 15.61 -5.22
CA GLU A 64 6.61 15.39 -5.92
C GLU A 64 6.80 14.80 -7.33
N ASP A 65 7.98 14.98 -7.93
CA ASP A 65 8.31 14.48 -9.26
C ASP A 65 8.89 13.05 -9.24
N CYS A 66 9.23 12.51 -8.05
CA CYS A 66 9.79 11.19 -7.91
C CYS A 66 8.70 10.13 -7.68
N LEU A 67 8.80 9.02 -8.40
CA LEU A 67 7.90 7.88 -8.24
C LEU A 67 8.21 7.13 -6.95
N ASP A 68 7.21 7.03 -6.07
CA ASP A 68 7.32 6.33 -4.79
C ASP A 68 7.40 4.80 -4.96
N SER A 69 8.05 4.13 -4.01
CA SER A 69 8.25 2.68 -4.02
C SER A 69 7.89 2.06 -2.67
N LEU A 70 7.25 0.89 -2.70
CA LEU A 70 6.96 0.09 -1.51
C LEU A 70 8.26 -0.50 -0.96
N ILE A 71 8.69 0.00 0.20
CA ILE A 71 9.84 -0.54 0.95
C ILE A 71 9.41 -1.75 1.79
N GLY A 72 8.22 -1.70 2.40
CA GLY A 72 7.76 -2.79 3.24
C GLY A 72 6.28 -2.75 3.58
N LEU A 73 5.71 -3.93 3.79
CA LEU A 73 4.35 -4.10 4.26
C LEU A 73 4.35 -5.09 5.44
N GLN A 74 4.13 -4.59 6.64
CA GLN A 74 4.16 -5.39 7.86
C GLN A 74 2.75 -5.58 8.43
N GLU A 75 2.50 -6.81 8.89
CA GLU A 75 1.24 -7.22 9.52
C GLU A 75 1.50 -7.54 10.99
N TYR A 76 0.79 -6.87 11.90
CA TYR A 76 0.84 -7.12 13.33
C TYR A 76 -0.54 -7.61 13.79
N PRO A 77 -0.76 -8.95 13.86
CA PRO A 77 -2.03 -9.50 14.31
C PRO A 77 -2.39 -9.04 15.73
N GLN A 78 -3.63 -8.64 15.91
CA GLN A 78 -4.24 -8.24 17.18
C GLN A 78 -5.42 -9.16 17.51
N LYS A 79 -6.09 -8.92 18.64
CA LYS A 79 -7.20 -9.77 19.11
C LYS A 79 -8.39 -9.85 18.13
N THR A 80 -8.74 -8.74 17.46
CA THR A 80 -9.92 -8.65 16.59
C THR A 80 -9.60 -8.34 15.12
N GLY A 81 -8.33 -8.14 14.77
CA GLY A 81 -7.94 -7.71 13.44
C GLY A 81 -6.43 -7.62 13.29
N VAL A 82 -5.98 -6.83 12.34
CA VAL A 82 -4.56 -6.66 12.01
C VAL A 82 -4.23 -5.18 11.99
N GLN A 83 -3.13 -4.81 12.66
CA GLN A 83 -2.50 -3.51 12.46
C GLN A 83 -1.50 -3.64 11.31
N TYR A 84 -1.65 -2.77 10.32
CA TYR A 84 -0.79 -2.67 9.16
C TYR A 84 0.16 -1.50 9.30
N LEU A 85 1.38 -1.71 8.83
CA LEU A 85 2.40 -0.69 8.67
C LEU A 85 2.92 -0.78 7.24
N ILE A 86 2.68 0.27 6.47
CA ILE A 86 3.11 0.38 5.08
C ILE A 86 4.21 1.43 5.03
N ARG A 87 5.39 1.02 4.60
CA ARG A 87 6.56 1.88 4.42
C ARG A 87 6.82 2.06 2.95
N THR A 88 6.97 3.30 2.57
CA THR A 88 7.35 3.73 1.23
C THR A 88 8.62 4.57 1.31
N GLU A 89 9.15 5.05 0.19
CA GLU A 89 10.31 5.95 0.20
C GLU A 89 9.96 7.31 0.80
N GLN A 90 8.69 7.73 0.68
CA GLN A 90 8.28 9.09 1.06
C GLN A 90 7.45 9.17 2.35
N ARG A 91 6.87 8.06 2.80
CA ARG A 91 5.92 8.05 3.92
C ARG A 91 5.77 6.72 4.63
N GLU A 92 5.32 6.82 5.87
CA GLU A 92 4.88 5.70 6.70
C GLU A 92 3.38 5.82 6.97
N ILE A 93 2.63 4.74 6.69
CA ILE A 93 1.19 4.67 6.92
C ILE A 93 0.90 3.55 7.91
N VAL A 94 0.23 3.88 9.00
CA VAL A 94 -0.15 2.94 10.06
C VAL A 94 -1.66 2.97 10.22
N PHE A 95 -2.28 1.79 10.27
CA PHE A 95 -3.71 1.69 10.50
C PHE A 95 -4.12 0.30 11.00
N PHE A 96 -5.36 0.17 11.46
CA PHE A 96 -5.94 -1.09 11.91
C PHE A 96 -7.19 -1.43 11.09
N THR A 97 -7.41 -2.71 10.79
CA THR A 97 -8.70 -3.21 10.28
C THR A 97 -8.96 -4.64 10.74
N GLU A 98 -10.24 -4.98 10.87
CA GLU A 98 -10.72 -6.34 11.17
C GLU A 98 -10.97 -7.15 9.89
N VAL A 99 -10.92 -6.50 8.72
CA VAL A 99 -11.21 -7.09 7.41
C VAL A 99 -9.91 -7.36 6.67
N GLU A 100 -9.76 -8.56 6.14
CA GLU A 100 -8.62 -8.87 5.28
C GLU A 100 -8.63 -8.00 4.02
N PRO A 101 -7.46 -7.48 3.59
CA PRO A 101 -7.39 -6.69 2.39
C PRO A 101 -7.64 -7.52 1.13
N HIS A 102 -8.28 -6.88 0.16
CA HIS A 102 -8.45 -7.46 -1.16
C HIS A 102 -7.22 -7.19 -2.03
N VAL A 103 -6.70 -8.23 -2.67
CA VAL A 103 -5.57 -8.14 -3.61
C VAL A 103 -6.07 -8.51 -4.99
N GLN A 104 -6.17 -7.54 -5.87
CA GLN A 104 -6.57 -7.72 -7.26
C GLN A 104 -5.34 -7.70 -8.17
N VAL A 105 -5.20 -8.72 -9.02
CA VAL A 105 -4.20 -8.76 -10.10
C VAL A 105 -4.82 -8.18 -11.36
N VAL A 106 -4.17 -7.21 -11.97
CA VAL A 106 -4.67 -6.51 -13.16
C VAL A 106 -3.74 -6.84 -14.33
N GLY A 107 -4.18 -7.74 -15.23
CA GLY A 107 -3.55 -8.00 -16.54
C GLY A 107 -2.13 -8.59 -16.54
N TRP A 108 -1.79 -9.31 -17.61
CA TRP A 108 -0.43 -9.78 -17.96
C TRP A 108 -0.13 -9.39 -19.39
#